data_AF-A0A0V0QTL7-F1
#
_entry.id   AF-A0A0V0QTL7-F1
#
_cell.length_a   1.000
_cell.length_b   1.000
_cell.length_c   1.000
_cell.angle_alpha   90.00
_cell.angle_beta   90.00
_cell.angle_gamma   90.00
#
_symmetry.space_group_name_H-M   'P 1'
#
loop_
_entity.id
_entity.type
_entity.pdbx_description
1 polymer ?
#
loop_
_entity_poly.entity_id
_entity_poly.type
_entity_poly.pdbx_seq_one_letter_code
_entity_poly.pdbx_strand_id
1 'polypeptide(L)'
;MQIKPLKSSMTMTNSVVKYDKYHYDEQTSLTLDKQKSTNINFKVESLFKKDPKCKICTLTFDTINRQHHCRLCAESVCYYCSQKRVNEQRVCDICYLKLKNRNGQLRKQQFLDSLKSERNQKSKQLEGLINELKKLKQNLDQVIEDNLEKQQFQDQILNDLEIQIGKQTDELQQLQQQKLEYEKQYKNVQEDNLGLNAQKQKIQNELEIIDQEVHDLEGKLSNSKDIFEQLKQDKKKQEESRDFQLLPNYNKAKKFTTIPLSEAIIALDEQYPPENQYNQENEQNQQVQNNYERDKESELYKLSNHSSENQQYKQQSEIRSYDVRKKRGLCN
;
A
#
# COMPACT_ATOMS: atom_id res chain seq x y z
N MET A 1 -16.24 -16.53 9.09
CA MET A 1 -15.71 -17.70 9.83
C MET A 1 -15.88 -17.46 11.32
N GLN A 2 -16.77 -18.19 12.00
CA GLN A 2 -16.97 -18.07 13.44
C GLN A 2 -15.88 -18.86 14.18
N ILE A 3 -14.93 -18.14 14.78
CA ILE A 3 -13.89 -18.74 15.61
C ILE A 3 -14.52 -19.12 16.95
N LYS A 4 -14.78 -20.42 17.15
CA LYS A 4 -15.26 -20.94 18.43
C LYS A 4 -14.12 -20.87 19.46
N PRO A 5 -14.36 -20.32 20.67
CA PRO A 5 -13.34 -20.26 21.70
C PRO A 5 -13.06 -21.65 22.27
N LEU A 6 -11.80 -22.09 22.17
CA LEU A 6 -11.27 -23.27 22.85
C LEU A 6 -11.21 -22.99 24.36
N LYS A 7 -12.29 -23.33 25.07
CA LYS A 7 -12.30 -23.40 26.55
C LYS A 7 -11.52 -24.64 26.99
N SER A 8 -10.20 -24.57 26.99
CA SER A 8 -9.34 -25.53 27.69
C SER A 8 -9.28 -25.15 29.17
N SER A 9 -10.28 -25.57 29.94
CA SER A 9 -10.24 -25.50 31.40
C SER A 9 -9.39 -26.67 31.90
N MET A 10 -8.07 -26.49 31.97
CA MET A 10 -7.19 -27.41 32.69
C MET A 10 -7.45 -27.24 34.19
N THR A 11 -8.36 -28.07 34.73
CA THR A 11 -8.49 -28.25 36.18
C THR A 11 -7.22 -28.89 36.71
N MET A 12 -6.37 -28.10 37.36
CA MET A 12 -5.24 -28.57 38.14
C MET A 12 -5.79 -29.34 39.34
N THR A 13 -5.91 -30.66 39.22
CA THR A 13 -6.20 -31.52 40.37
C THR A 13 -4.96 -31.58 41.23
N ASN A 14 -4.93 -30.77 42.29
CA ASN A 14 -3.98 -30.91 43.38
C ASN A 14 -4.21 -32.27 44.05
N SER A 15 -3.50 -33.30 43.57
CA SER A 15 -3.36 -34.57 44.27
C SER A 15 -2.55 -34.31 45.54
N VAL A 16 -3.28 -34.01 46.61
CA VAL A 16 -2.75 -33.97 47.98
C VAL A 16 -2.17 -35.35 48.27
N VAL A 17 -0.84 -35.45 48.24
CA VAL A 17 -0.11 -36.61 48.72
C VAL A 17 -0.40 -36.71 50.22
N LYS A 18 -1.34 -37.57 50.59
CA LYS A 18 -1.60 -37.90 51.99
C LYS A 18 -0.36 -38.59 52.53
N TYR A 19 0.43 -37.87 53.33
CA TYR A 19 1.49 -38.46 54.13
C TYR A 19 0.82 -39.18 55.30
N ASP A 20 0.75 -40.50 55.22
CA ASP A 20 0.29 -41.32 56.33
C ASP A 20 1.20 -41.07 57.54
N LYS A 21 0.58 -40.65 58.63
CA LYS A 21 1.20 -40.28 59.90
C LYS A 21 1.81 -41.55 60.51
N TYR A 22 3.13 -41.71 60.44
CA TYR A 22 3.83 -42.85 61.05
C TYR A 22 3.70 -42.76 62.58
N HIS A 23 2.83 -43.60 63.15
CA HIS A 23 2.77 -43.86 64.58
C HIS A 23 4.03 -44.65 64.98
N TYR A 24 4.89 -44.04 65.81
CA TYR A 24 6.04 -44.71 66.40
C TYR A 24 5.56 -45.39 67.69
N ASP A 25 5.16 -46.66 67.60
CA ASP A 25 4.88 -47.47 68.79
C ASP A 25 6.20 -47.84 69.48
N GLU A 26 6.48 -47.17 70.59
CA GLU A 26 7.48 -47.62 71.56
C GLU A 26 6.95 -48.87 72.27
N GLN A 27 7.79 -49.91 72.33
CA GLN A 27 7.65 -51.12 73.17
C GLN A 27 6.82 -52.31 72.64
N THR A 28 6.92 -52.62 71.35
CA THR A 28 6.72 -54.01 70.92
C THR A 28 8.02 -54.81 71.08
N SER A 29 8.08 -55.67 72.10
CA SER A 29 9.05 -56.77 72.16
C SER A 29 8.75 -57.72 70.99
N LEU A 30 9.29 -57.40 69.82
CA LEU A 30 9.24 -58.24 68.64
C LEU A 30 9.95 -59.55 68.98
N THR A 31 9.16 -60.57 69.33
CA THR A 31 9.53 -61.96 69.11
C THR A 31 9.88 -62.05 67.64
N LEU A 32 11.17 -62.13 67.34
CA LEU A 32 11.66 -62.48 66.02
C LEU A 32 11.00 -63.81 65.68
N ASP A 33 9.91 -63.75 64.93
CA ASP A 33 9.31 -64.91 64.29
C ASP A 33 10.44 -65.75 63.70
N LYS A 34 10.33 -67.08 63.80
CA LYS A 34 11.23 -68.08 63.19
C LYS A 34 11.20 -67.96 61.64
N GLN A 35 11.49 -66.77 61.13
CA GLN A 35 11.57 -66.42 59.73
C GLN A 35 12.85 -67.08 59.22
N LYS A 36 12.62 -68.20 58.51
CA LYS A 36 13.48 -68.84 57.50
C LYS A 36 14.88 -68.26 57.52
N SER A 37 15.81 -68.98 58.14
CA SER A 37 17.23 -68.67 58.20
C SER A 37 17.72 -68.22 56.83
N THR A 38 17.78 -66.91 56.61
CA THR A 38 18.45 -66.37 55.43
C THR A 38 19.88 -66.89 55.52
N ASN A 39 20.41 -67.49 54.45
CA ASN A 39 21.80 -67.92 54.36
C ASN A 39 22.71 -66.70 54.56
N ILE A 40 23.02 -66.40 55.82
CA ILE A 40 23.90 -65.31 56.22
C ILE A 40 25.31 -65.86 56.12
N ASN A 41 26.08 -65.33 55.17
CA ASN A 41 27.47 -65.70 55.00
C ASN A 41 28.34 -64.96 56.03
N PHE A 42 28.60 -65.63 57.13
CA PHE A 42 29.52 -65.18 58.15
C PHE A 42 30.96 -65.26 57.66
N LYS A 43 31.75 -64.22 57.90
CA LYS A 43 33.17 -64.18 57.54
C LYS A 43 33.95 -65.15 58.41
N VAL A 44 34.83 -65.91 57.75
CA VAL A 44 35.82 -66.77 58.42
C VAL A 44 36.84 -65.92 59.17
N GLU A 45 37.44 -66.51 60.20
CA GLU A 45 38.31 -65.81 61.14
C GLU A 45 39.60 -65.29 60.51
N SER A 46 40.08 -65.91 59.44
CA SER A 46 41.24 -65.43 58.67
C SER A 46 41.04 -64.05 58.04
N LEU A 47 39.78 -63.59 57.90
CA LEU A 47 39.45 -62.27 57.37
C LEU A 47 39.29 -61.20 58.45
N PHE A 48 39.49 -61.54 59.73
CA PHE A 48 39.29 -60.63 60.85
C PHE A 48 40.39 -59.58 60.92
N LYS A 49 39.98 -58.32 60.84
CA LYS A 49 40.90 -57.18 60.91
C LYS A 49 41.35 -56.94 62.33
N LYS A 50 42.61 -56.58 62.51
CA LYS A 50 43.21 -56.27 63.82
C LYS A 50 43.47 -54.77 63.95
N ASP A 51 42.41 -53.98 63.87
CA ASP A 51 42.52 -52.53 64.02
C ASP A 51 42.67 -52.17 65.51
N PRO A 52 43.54 -51.21 65.87
CA PRO A 52 43.78 -50.83 67.26
C PRO A 52 42.61 -50.04 67.88
N LYS A 53 41.58 -49.72 67.11
CA LYS A 53 40.42 -48.92 67.53
C LYS A 53 39.12 -49.55 67.05
N CYS A 54 38.05 -49.36 67.80
CA CYS A 54 36.72 -49.79 67.42
C CYS A 54 36.26 -49.09 66.13
N LYS A 55 35.81 -49.86 65.15
CA LYS A 55 35.31 -49.34 63.87
C LYS A 55 34.10 -48.41 63.98
N ILE A 56 33.33 -48.49 65.07
CA ILE A 56 32.08 -47.74 65.27
C ILE A 56 32.32 -46.50 66.12
N CYS A 57 32.76 -46.66 67.37
CA CYS A 57 32.91 -45.55 68.31
C CYS A 57 34.36 -45.05 68.47
N THR A 58 35.29 -45.55 67.66
CA THR A 58 36.72 -45.18 67.63
C THR A 58 37.50 -45.39 68.94
N LEU A 59 36.89 -46.03 69.96
CA LEU A 59 37.53 -46.41 71.22
C LEU A 59 38.80 -47.25 70.95
N THR A 60 39.94 -46.83 71.51
CA THR A 60 41.20 -47.58 71.43
C THR A 60 41.12 -48.85 72.26
N PHE A 61 41.59 -49.97 71.71
CA PHE A 61 41.65 -51.22 72.44
C PHE A 61 42.91 -51.28 73.31
N ASP A 62 42.73 -51.79 74.52
CA ASP A 62 43.78 -51.97 75.52
C ASP A 62 43.48 -53.23 76.36
N THR A 63 44.18 -53.43 77.48
CA THR A 63 43.98 -54.59 78.36
C THR A 63 42.60 -54.65 79.02
N ILE A 64 41.96 -53.48 79.21
CA ILE A 64 40.63 -53.33 79.81
C ILE A 64 39.56 -53.40 78.71
N ASN A 65 39.77 -52.65 77.63
CA ASN A 65 38.92 -52.54 76.46
C ASN A 65 39.29 -53.60 75.43
N ARG A 66 38.86 -54.84 75.68
CA ARG A 66 39.14 -55.97 74.79
C ARG A 66 38.50 -55.80 73.41
N GLN A 67 39.25 -56.16 72.38
CA GLN A 67 38.80 -56.19 71.00
C GLN A 67 37.86 -57.37 70.73
N HIS A 68 36.76 -57.11 70.02
CA HIS A 68 35.89 -58.13 69.45
C HIS A 68 35.79 -57.97 67.94
N HIS A 69 35.24 -58.98 67.24
CA HIS A 69 35.04 -58.92 65.80
C HIS A 69 33.57 -59.15 65.46
N CYS A 70 33.06 -58.37 64.52
CA CYS A 70 31.76 -58.61 63.94
C CYS A 70 31.86 -59.78 62.95
N ARG A 71 31.12 -60.88 63.17
CA ARG A 71 31.19 -62.06 62.28
C ARG A 71 30.63 -61.80 60.87
N LEU A 72 29.95 -60.67 60.64
CA LEU A 72 29.42 -60.29 59.33
C LEU A 72 30.38 -59.46 58.47
N CYS A 73 31.02 -58.45 59.05
CA CYS A 73 31.94 -57.56 58.32
C CYS A 73 33.42 -57.77 58.65
N ALA A 74 33.73 -58.61 59.64
CA ALA A 74 35.08 -58.92 60.11
C ALA A 74 35.87 -57.73 60.70
N GLU A 75 35.21 -56.59 60.94
CA GLU A 75 35.81 -55.39 61.53
C GLU A 75 35.97 -55.52 63.06
N SER A 76 37.00 -54.87 63.61
CA SER A 76 37.28 -54.79 65.04
C SER A 76 36.31 -53.83 65.75
N VAL A 77 35.62 -54.29 66.79
CA VAL A 77 34.59 -53.54 67.52
C VAL A 77 34.70 -53.77 69.02
N CYS A 78 34.30 -52.80 69.84
CA CYS A 78 34.24 -52.96 71.30
C CYS A 78 33.00 -53.76 71.73
N TYR A 79 32.94 -54.11 73.01
CA TYR A 79 31.84 -54.89 73.58
C TYR A 79 30.49 -54.19 73.38
N TYR A 80 30.44 -52.88 73.68
CA TYR A 80 29.23 -52.07 73.61
C TYR A 80 28.68 -51.95 72.19
N CYS A 81 29.53 -51.78 71.18
CA CYS A 81 29.10 -51.66 69.78
C CYS A 81 28.79 -53.01 69.10
N SER A 82 28.84 -54.12 69.85
CA SER A 82 28.63 -55.48 69.33
C SER A 82 27.85 -56.37 70.28
N GLN A 83 26.93 -55.79 71.06
CA GLN A 83 26.10 -56.53 72.01
C GLN A 83 25.07 -57.44 71.32
N LYS A 84 24.72 -57.15 70.07
CA LYS A 84 23.72 -57.90 69.32
C LYS A 84 24.29 -59.19 68.71
N ARG A 85 23.42 -60.20 68.56
CA ARG A 85 23.77 -61.49 67.95
C ARG A 85 22.78 -61.84 66.85
N VAL A 86 23.25 -62.54 65.82
CA VAL A 86 22.44 -63.10 64.74
C VAL A 86 22.89 -64.55 64.56
N ASN A 87 21.95 -65.50 64.66
CA ASN A 87 22.25 -66.94 64.69
C ASN A 87 23.39 -67.26 65.69
N GLU A 88 23.27 -66.71 66.90
CA GLU A 88 24.23 -66.83 68.01
C GLU A 88 25.62 -66.18 67.76
N GLN A 89 25.93 -65.77 66.54
CA GLN A 89 27.17 -65.09 66.18
C GLN A 89 27.12 -63.61 66.55
N ARG A 90 28.23 -63.09 67.09
CA ARG A 90 28.38 -61.66 67.45
C ARG A 90 28.41 -60.79 66.20
N VAL A 91 27.59 -59.74 66.20
CA VAL A 91 27.56 -58.77 65.11
C VAL A 91 27.60 -57.35 65.68
N CYS A 92 28.18 -56.42 64.94
CA CYS A 92 28.14 -55.02 65.35
C CYS A 92 26.75 -54.42 65.12
N ASP A 93 26.44 -53.33 65.83
CA ASP A 93 25.13 -52.69 65.78
C ASP A 93 24.75 -52.26 64.35
N ILE A 94 25.73 -51.76 63.58
CA ILE A 94 25.53 -51.37 62.17
C ILE A 94 25.09 -52.58 61.32
N CYS A 95 25.76 -53.72 61.45
CA CYS A 95 25.42 -54.93 60.69
C CYS A 95 24.07 -55.52 61.15
N TYR A 96 23.78 -55.48 62.45
CA TYR A 96 22.50 -55.91 63.00
C TYR A 96 21.34 -55.07 62.44
N LEU A 97 21.47 -53.73 62.46
CA LEU A 97 20.47 -52.81 61.93
C LEU A 97 20.27 -53.01 60.41
N LYS A 98 21.35 -53.21 59.65
CA LYS A 98 21.27 -53.52 58.21
C LYS A 98 20.47 -54.80 57.93
N LEU A 99 20.68 -55.85 58.73
CA LEU A 99 19.93 -57.11 58.60
C LEU A 99 18.46 -56.94 58.98
N LYS A 100 18.18 -56.25 60.10
CA LYS A 100 16.80 -56.00 60.56
C LYS A 100 16.00 -55.17 59.55
N ASN A 101 16.67 -54.25 58.85
CA ASN A 101 16.03 -53.35 57.87
C ASN A 101 16.13 -53.84 56.41
N ARG A 102 16.36 -55.14 56.18
CA ARG A 102 16.42 -55.70 54.81
C ARG A 102 15.11 -55.46 54.05
N ASN A 103 13.96 -55.64 54.72
CA ASN A 103 12.65 -55.40 54.11
C ASN A 103 12.45 -53.92 53.78
N GLY A 104 12.94 -53.00 54.62
CA GLY A 104 12.89 -51.56 54.32
C GLY A 104 13.80 -51.19 53.15
N GLN A 105 14.98 -51.80 53.01
CA GLN A 105 15.83 -51.62 51.83
C GLN A 105 15.17 -52.12 50.55
N LEU A 106 14.50 -53.29 50.59
CA LEU A 106 13.75 -53.81 49.45
C LEU A 106 12.59 -52.89 49.06
N ARG A 107 11.79 -52.42 50.04
CA ARG A 107 10.71 -51.45 49.78
C ARG A 107 11.24 -50.15 49.20
N LYS A 108 12.35 -49.63 49.73
CA LYS A 108 13.02 -48.45 49.20
C LYS A 108 13.47 -48.67 47.75
N GLN A 109 14.06 -49.82 47.44
CA GLN A 109 14.50 -50.15 46.10
C GLN A 109 13.32 -50.24 45.13
N GLN A 110 12.25 -50.94 45.51
CA GLN A 110 11.01 -51.02 44.72
C GLN A 110 10.40 -49.65 44.45
N PHE A 111 10.37 -48.79 45.46
CA PHE A 111 9.90 -47.41 45.33
C PHE A 111 10.77 -46.61 44.34
N LEU A 112 12.10 -46.69 44.47
CA LEU A 112 13.02 -46.02 43.55
C LEU A 112 12.86 -46.53 42.11
N ASP A 113 12.64 -47.82 41.92
CA ASP A 113 12.43 -48.39 40.59
C ASP A 113 11.07 -47.98 40.00
N SER A 114 10.03 -47.82 40.83
CA SER A 114 8.76 -47.22 40.44
C SER A 114 8.91 -45.76 40.02
N LEU A 115 9.69 -44.96 40.74
CA LEU A 115 9.95 -43.57 40.35
C LEU A 115 10.75 -43.48 39.04
N LYS A 116 11.71 -44.40 38.81
CA LYS A 116 12.45 -44.46 37.56
C LYS A 116 11.56 -44.83 36.38
N SER A 117 10.64 -45.78 36.54
CA SER A 117 9.71 -46.17 35.46
C SER A 117 8.76 -45.02 35.13
N GLU A 118 8.20 -44.34 36.15
CA GLU A 118 7.36 -43.15 35.96
C GLU A 118 8.11 -42.03 35.23
N ARG A 119 9.33 -41.70 35.67
CA ARG A 119 10.19 -40.70 35.01
C ARG A 119 10.42 -41.07 33.54
N ASN A 120 10.73 -42.33 33.25
CA ASN A 120 10.98 -42.78 31.87
C ASN A 120 9.70 -42.70 31.01
N GLN A 121 8.53 -43.00 31.59
CA GLN A 121 7.24 -42.85 30.90
C GLN A 121 6.97 -41.37 30.58
N LYS A 122 7.20 -40.46 31.54
CA LYS A 122 7.05 -39.02 31.34
C LYS A 122 8.03 -38.47 30.30
N SER A 123 9.27 -38.97 30.28
CA SER A 123 10.25 -38.62 29.24
C SER A 123 9.75 -38.98 27.85
N LYS A 124 9.23 -40.20 27.67
CA LYS A 124 8.65 -40.65 26.38
C LYS A 124 7.44 -39.80 25.96
N GLN A 125 6.58 -39.45 26.91
CA GLN A 125 5.44 -38.55 26.65
C GLN A 125 5.92 -37.17 26.17
N LEU A 126 6.95 -36.61 26.83
CA LEU A 126 7.53 -35.33 26.46
C LEU A 126 8.19 -35.36 25.08
N GLU A 127 8.93 -36.42 24.76
CA GLU A 127 9.51 -36.63 23.42
C GLU A 127 8.43 -36.68 22.33
N GLY A 128 7.30 -37.35 22.59
CA GLY A 128 6.13 -37.35 21.70
C GLY A 128 5.61 -35.93 21.42
N LEU A 129 5.39 -35.15 22.48
CA LEU A 129 4.91 -33.77 22.36
C LEU A 129 5.91 -32.87 21.63
N ILE A 130 7.21 -33.04 21.85
CA ILE A 130 8.25 -32.29 21.13
C ILE A 130 8.19 -32.60 19.63
N ASN A 131 7.98 -33.85 19.25
CA ASN A 131 7.86 -34.24 17.84
C ASN A 131 6.59 -33.69 17.20
N GLU A 132 5.46 -33.66 17.93
CA GLU A 132 4.23 -33.02 17.46
C GLU A 132 4.41 -31.51 17.26
N LEU A 133 5.04 -30.81 18.21
CA LEU A 133 5.35 -29.39 18.09
C LEU A 133 6.26 -29.09 16.89
N LYS A 134 7.24 -29.95 16.61
CA LYS A 134 8.10 -29.81 15.42
C LYS A 134 7.29 -29.93 14.11
N LYS A 135 6.36 -30.89 14.02
CA LYS A 135 5.48 -31.03 12.85
C LYS A 135 4.56 -29.84 12.68
N LEU A 136 3.96 -29.34 13.77
CA LEU A 136 3.13 -28.15 13.74
C LEU A 136 3.91 -26.92 13.28
N LYS A 137 5.15 -26.77 13.74
CA LYS A 137 6.04 -25.70 13.28
C LYS A 137 6.29 -25.78 11.77
N GLN A 138 6.66 -26.96 11.26
CA GLN A 138 6.89 -27.16 9.82
C GLN A 138 5.64 -26.83 8.98
N ASN A 139 4.46 -27.24 9.45
CA ASN A 139 3.20 -26.91 8.77
C ASN A 139 2.93 -25.40 8.80
N LEU A 140 3.24 -24.72 9.91
CA LEU A 140 3.09 -23.27 10.01
C LEU A 140 4.04 -22.54 9.07
N ASP A 141 5.30 -22.98 9.00
CA ASP A 141 6.31 -22.42 8.10
C ASP A 141 5.86 -22.54 6.64
N GLN A 142 5.34 -23.71 6.22
CA GLN A 142 4.76 -23.90 4.88
C GLN A 142 3.58 -22.94 4.60
N VAL A 143 2.66 -22.77 5.56
CA VAL A 143 1.53 -21.85 5.39
C VAL A 143 1.99 -20.39 5.27
N ILE A 144 3.07 -20.01 5.94
CA ILE A 144 3.66 -18.68 5.81
C ILE A 144 4.25 -18.50 4.41
N GLU A 145 5.00 -19.48 3.91
CA GLU A 145 5.56 -19.46 2.55
C GLU A 145 4.46 -19.35 1.48
N ASP A 146 3.43 -20.20 1.55
CA ASP A 146 2.29 -20.16 0.62
C ASP A 146 1.57 -18.80 0.63
N ASN A 147 1.46 -18.16 1.80
CA ASN A 147 0.83 -16.85 1.92
C ASN A 147 1.72 -15.73 1.37
N LEU A 148 3.04 -15.84 1.52
CA LEU A 148 3.98 -14.90 0.96
C LEU A 148 3.95 -14.94 -0.57
N GLU A 149 3.92 -16.14 -1.17
CA GLU A 149 3.78 -16.30 -2.62
C GLU A 149 2.47 -15.70 -3.14
N LYS A 150 1.35 -15.95 -2.44
CA LYS A 150 0.05 -15.32 -2.79
C LYS A 150 0.09 -13.80 -2.69
N GLN A 151 0.78 -13.26 -1.68
CA GLN A 151 0.93 -11.82 -1.54
C GLN A 151 1.76 -11.24 -2.68
N GLN A 152 2.88 -11.87 -3.04
CA GLN A 152 3.70 -11.45 -4.18
C GLN A 152 2.91 -11.47 -5.49
N PHE A 153 2.08 -12.49 -5.70
CA PHE A 153 1.21 -12.56 -6.86
C PHE A 153 0.15 -11.44 -6.88
N GLN A 154 -0.44 -11.12 -5.72
CA GLN A 154 -1.37 -9.98 -5.61
C GLN A 154 -0.68 -8.65 -5.92
N ASP A 155 0.55 -8.46 -5.42
CA ASP A 155 1.34 -7.24 -5.68
C ASP A 155 1.69 -7.10 -7.17
N GLN A 156 1.98 -8.22 -7.86
CA GLN A 156 2.17 -8.22 -9.31
C GLN A 156 0.90 -7.81 -10.06
N ILE A 157 -0.27 -8.35 -9.69
CA ILE A 157 -1.55 -7.96 -10.30
C ILE A 157 -1.82 -6.47 -10.09
N LEU A 158 -1.57 -5.94 -8.89
CA LEU A 158 -1.76 -4.52 -8.60
C LEU A 158 -0.85 -3.64 -9.46
N ASN A 159 0.42 -4.00 -9.60
CA ASN A 159 1.36 -3.27 -10.46
C ASN A 159 0.92 -3.28 -11.94
N ASP A 160 0.50 -4.44 -12.46
CA ASP A 160 0.00 -4.55 -13.83
C ASP A 160 -1.23 -3.67 -14.06
N LEU A 161 -2.15 -3.61 -13.09
CA LEU A 161 -3.32 -2.74 -13.13
C LEU A 161 -2.94 -1.26 -13.07
N GLU A 162 -1.97 -0.88 -12.24
CA GLU A 162 -1.44 0.49 -12.17
C GLU A 162 -0.85 0.93 -13.52
N ILE A 163 -0.07 0.07 -14.17
CA ILE A 163 0.48 0.31 -15.51
C ILE A 163 -0.65 0.48 -16.54
N GLN A 164 -1.69 -0.34 -16.47
CA GLN A 164 -2.84 -0.25 -17.39
C GLN A 164 -3.62 1.06 -17.21
N ILE A 165 -3.89 1.45 -15.96
CA ILE A 165 -4.54 2.73 -15.63
C ILE A 165 -3.70 3.91 -16.14
N GLY A 166 -2.37 3.84 -15.98
CA GLY A 166 -1.45 4.84 -16.53
C GLY A 166 -1.63 5.04 -18.03
N LYS A 167 -1.59 3.95 -18.81
CA LYS A 167 -1.79 3.99 -20.27
C LYS A 167 -3.13 4.60 -20.67
N GLN A 168 -4.22 4.21 -19.99
CA GLN A 168 -5.55 4.74 -20.27
C GLN A 168 -5.66 6.23 -19.91
N THR A 169 -4.96 6.67 -18.87
CA THR A 169 -4.90 8.08 -18.47
C THR A 169 -4.18 8.91 -19.53
N ASP A 170 -3.05 8.42 -20.04
CA ASP A 170 -2.30 9.07 -21.12
C ASP A 170 -3.12 9.17 -22.41
N GLU A 171 -3.80 8.09 -22.81
CA GLU A 171 -4.71 8.07 -23.97
C GLU A 171 -5.85 9.10 -23.81
N LEU A 172 -6.45 9.16 -22.62
CA LEU A 172 -7.51 10.13 -22.33
C LEU A 172 -6.98 11.57 -22.40
N GLN A 173 -5.77 11.82 -21.91
CA GLN A 173 -5.13 13.14 -21.99
C GLN A 173 -4.85 13.55 -23.44
N GLN A 174 -4.38 12.62 -24.28
CA GLN A 174 -4.18 12.86 -25.71
C GLN A 174 -5.50 13.19 -26.40
N LEU A 175 -6.58 12.44 -26.13
CA LEU A 175 -7.91 12.73 -26.68
C LEU A 175 -8.43 14.09 -26.24
N GLN A 176 -8.19 14.51 -25.00
CA GLN A 176 -8.56 15.84 -24.52
C GLN A 176 -7.80 16.95 -25.26
N GLN A 177 -6.51 16.76 -25.53
CA GLN A 177 -5.72 17.71 -26.32
C GLN A 177 -6.23 17.81 -27.76
N GLN A 178 -6.51 16.68 -28.41
CA GLN A 178 -7.08 16.62 -29.76
C GLN A 178 -8.45 17.32 -29.82
N LYS A 179 -9.31 17.09 -28.81
CA LYS A 179 -10.61 17.77 -28.71
C LYS A 179 -10.45 19.28 -28.64
N LEU A 180 -9.52 19.78 -27.82
CA LEU A 180 -9.26 21.21 -27.69
C LEU A 180 -8.75 21.82 -29.00
N GLU A 181 -7.90 21.11 -29.73
CA GLU A 181 -7.42 21.53 -31.04
C GLU A 181 -8.54 21.59 -32.07
N TYR A 182 -9.41 20.57 -32.09
CA TYR A 182 -10.60 20.56 -32.94
C TYR A 182 -11.55 21.71 -32.62
N GLU A 183 -11.78 22.02 -31.34
CA GLU A 183 -12.60 23.17 -30.92
C GLU A 183 -12.01 24.51 -31.40
N LYS A 184 -10.67 24.65 -31.43
CA LYS A 184 -10.01 25.84 -32.00
C LYS A 184 -10.22 25.92 -33.51
N GLN A 185 -10.00 24.82 -34.24
CA GLN A 185 -10.22 24.77 -35.69
C GLN A 185 -11.67 25.12 -36.04
N TYR A 186 -12.63 24.59 -35.27
CA TYR A 186 -14.04 24.88 -35.46
C TYR A 186 -14.36 26.38 -35.28
N LYS A 187 -13.79 27.04 -34.26
CA LYS A 187 -13.94 28.49 -34.08
C LYS A 187 -13.39 29.29 -35.25
N ASN A 188 -12.21 28.94 -35.76
CA ASN A 188 -11.63 29.61 -36.93
C ASN A 188 -12.55 29.48 -38.16
N VAL A 189 -13.11 28.28 -38.40
CA VAL A 189 -14.08 28.06 -39.49
C VAL A 189 -15.36 28.89 -39.28
N GLN A 190 -15.81 29.08 -38.04
CA GLN A 190 -16.95 29.97 -37.77
C GLN A 190 -16.62 31.43 -38.08
N GLU A 191 -15.44 31.92 -37.72
CA GLU A 191 -14.98 33.27 -38.02
C GLU A 191 -14.85 33.50 -39.54
N ASP A 192 -14.27 32.53 -40.27
CA ASP A 192 -14.16 32.57 -41.73
C ASP A 192 -15.55 32.62 -42.39
N ASN A 193 -16.50 31.83 -41.92
CA ASN A 193 -17.88 31.85 -42.43
C ASN A 193 -18.57 33.19 -42.17
N LEU A 194 -18.35 33.82 -41.01
CA LEU A 194 -18.84 35.17 -40.73
C LEU A 194 -18.22 36.19 -41.69
N GLY A 195 -16.91 36.08 -41.97
CA GLY A 195 -16.21 36.90 -42.95
C GLY A 195 -16.77 36.76 -44.37
N LEU A 196 -16.98 35.52 -44.83
CA LEU A 196 -17.59 35.22 -46.13
C LEU A 196 -19.02 35.74 -46.24
N ASN A 197 -19.82 35.62 -45.17
CA ASN A 197 -21.18 36.17 -45.14
C ASN A 197 -21.19 37.71 -45.24
N ALA A 198 -20.28 38.38 -44.54
CA ALA A 198 -20.11 39.83 -44.65
C ALA A 198 -19.70 40.25 -46.07
N GLN A 199 -18.79 39.50 -46.71
CA GLN A 199 -18.39 39.75 -48.10
C GLN A 199 -19.56 39.53 -49.08
N LYS A 200 -20.33 38.44 -48.89
CA LYS A 200 -21.53 38.17 -49.69
C LYS A 200 -22.53 39.31 -49.59
N GLN A 201 -22.75 39.87 -48.39
CA GLN A 201 -23.66 40.99 -48.19
C GLN A 201 -23.17 42.26 -48.90
N LYS A 202 -21.85 42.54 -48.89
CA LYS A 202 -21.26 43.67 -49.65
C LYS A 202 -21.53 43.53 -51.16
N ILE A 203 -21.24 42.36 -51.73
CA ILE A 203 -21.48 42.09 -53.16
C ILE A 203 -22.97 42.25 -53.49
N GLN A 204 -23.85 41.77 -52.61
CA GLN A 204 -25.29 41.88 -52.80
C GLN A 204 -25.74 43.36 -52.82
N ASN A 205 -25.21 44.19 -51.93
CA ASN A 205 -25.48 45.64 -51.94
C ASN A 205 -24.91 46.33 -53.20
N GLU A 206 -23.72 45.94 -53.66
CA GLU A 206 -23.13 46.46 -54.90
C GLU A 206 -23.97 46.10 -56.13
N LEU A 207 -24.49 44.87 -56.20
CA LEU A 207 -25.40 44.45 -57.26
C LEU A 207 -26.70 45.28 -57.25
N GLU A 208 -27.28 45.53 -56.08
CA GLU A 208 -28.49 46.38 -55.97
C GLU A 208 -28.23 47.81 -56.46
N ILE A 209 -27.04 48.38 -56.19
CA ILE A 209 -26.64 49.69 -56.70
C ILE A 209 -26.53 49.65 -58.23
N ILE A 210 -25.84 48.65 -58.79
CA ILE A 210 -25.67 48.50 -60.24
C ILE A 210 -27.03 48.33 -60.94
N ASP A 211 -27.92 47.50 -60.40
CA ASP A 211 -29.27 47.29 -60.95
C ASP A 211 -30.06 48.60 -60.99
N GLN A 212 -29.95 49.43 -59.95
CA GLN A 212 -30.56 50.76 -59.91
C GLN A 212 -29.97 51.70 -60.98
N GLU A 213 -28.65 51.70 -61.17
CA GLU A 213 -27.98 52.49 -62.20
C GLU A 213 -28.41 52.06 -63.62
N VAL A 214 -28.50 50.75 -63.86
CA VAL A 214 -28.99 50.19 -65.13
C VAL A 214 -30.42 50.65 -65.39
N HIS A 215 -31.31 50.52 -64.39
CA HIS A 215 -32.69 50.99 -64.50
C HIS A 215 -32.76 52.49 -64.85
N ASP A 216 -31.96 53.33 -64.19
CA ASP A 216 -31.92 54.77 -64.46
C ASP A 216 -31.43 55.09 -65.87
N LEU A 217 -30.41 54.34 -66.37
CA LEU A 217 -29.91 54.46 -67.73
C LEU A 217 -30.94 54.01 -68.76
N GLU A 218 -31.68 52.93 -68.51
CA GLU A 218 -32.78 52.49 -69.36
C GLU A 218 -33.88 53.54 -69.45
N GLY A 219 -34.23 54.18 -68.33
CA GLY A 219 -35.15 55.32 -68.29
C GLY A 219 -34.66 56.49 -69.15
N LYS A 220 -33.39 56.88 -69.01
CA LYS A 220 -32.77 57.94 -69.84
C LYS A 220 -32.75 57.58 -71.33
N LEU A 221 -32.48 56.32 -71.66
CA LEU A 221 -32.48 55.81 -73.02
C LEU A 221 -33.88 55.85 -73.63
N SER A 222 -34.91 55.46 -72.87
CA SER A 222 -36.31 55.55 -73.29
C SER A 222 -36.70 56.99 -73.60
N ASN A 223 -36.42 57.92 -72.68
CA ASN A 223 -36.66 59.35 -72.88
C ASN A 223 -35.95 59.88 -74.14
N SER A 224 -34.69 59.47 -74.35
CA SER A 224 -33.91 59.88 -75.54
C SER A 224 -34.51 59.33 -76.84
N LYS A 225 -35.04 58.10 -76.84
CA LYS A 225 -35.76 57.53 -77.98
C LYS A 225 -37.04 58.30 -78.29
N ASP A 226 -37.81 58.65 -77.27
CA ASP A 226 -39.03 59.44 -77.44
C ASP A 226 -38.73 60.82 -78.04
N ILE A 227 -37.69 61.50 -77.53
CA ILE A 227 -37.19 62.76 -78.08
C ILE A 227 -36.77 62.60 -79.55
N PHE A 228 -36.02 61.55 -79.87
CA PHE A 228 -35.56 61.29 -81.23
C PHE A 228 -36.74 61.08 -82.19
N GLU A 229 -37.75 60.31 -81.79
CA GLU A 229 -38.91 60.04 -82.63
C GLU A 229 -39.78 61.31 -82.80
N GLN A 230 -39.90 62.15 -81.75
CA GLN A 230 -40.50 63.48 -81.83
C GLN A 230 -39.77 64.35 -82.87
N LEU A 231 -38.44 64.45 -82.77
CA LEU A 231 -37.60 65.21 -83.70
C LEU A 231 -37.72 64.70 -85.13
N LYS A 232 -37.82 63.38 -85.32
CA LYS A 232 -38.02 62.75 -86.63
C LYS A 232 -39.37 63.11 -87.23
N GLN A 233 -40.44 63.13 -86.42
CA GLN A 233 -41.75 63.61 -86.86
C GLN A 233 -41.70 65.10 -87.22
N ASP A 234 -41.05 65.92 -86.41
CA ASP A 234 -40.94 67.36 -86.65
C ASP A 234 -40.08 67.67 -87.88
N LYS A 235 -39.00 66.91 -88.11
CA LYS A 235 -38.22 66.97 -89.35
C LYS A 235 -39.07 66.62 -90.57
N LYS A 236 -39.88 65.56 -90.49
CA LYS A 236 -40.80 65.19 -91.58
C LYS A 236 -41.78 66.32 -91.88
N LYS A 237 -42.38 66.95 -90.86
CA LYS A 237 -43.24 68.14 -91.02
C LYS A 237 -42.46 69.31 -91.65
N GLN A 238 -41.21 69.53 -91.25
CA GLN A 238 -40.36 70.56 -91.84
C GLN A 238 -40.05 70.28 -93.31
N GLU A 239 -39.75 69.04 -93.69
CA GLU A 239 -39.52 68.64 -95.08
C GLU A 239 -40.79 68.79 -95.92
N GLU A 240 -41.96 68.38 -95.40
CA GLU A 240 -43.27 68.64 -96.00
C GLU A 240 -43.56 70.15 -96.14
N SER A 241 -43.05 70.99 -95.23
CA SER A 241 -43.14 72.45 -95.34
C SER A 241 -42.09 73.08 -96.26
N ARG A 242 -40.92 72.44 -96.45
CA ARG A 242 -39.85 72.88 -97.36
C ARG A 242 -40.15 72.53 -98.82
N ASP A 243 -40.93 71.47 -99.08
CA ASP A 243 -41.52 71.22 -100.40
C ASP A 243 -42.52 72.31 -100.83
N PHE A 244 -42.91 73.22 -99.92
CA PHE A 244 -43.69 74.42 -100.24
C PHE A 244 -42.83 75.68 -100.50
N GLN A 245 -41.51 75.63 -100.32
CA GLN A 245 -40.60 76.76 -100.55
C GLN A 245 -39.25 76.32 -101.12
N LEU A 246 -39.25 75.89 -102.38
CA LEU A 246 -38.07 75.87 -103.23
C LEU A 246 -38.15 76.97 -104.29
N LEU A 247 -37.50 78.10 -104.01
CA LEU A 247 -36.90 78.99 -105.00
C LEU A 247 -35.43 79.28 -104.59
N PRO A 248 -34.51 79.50 -105.55
CA PRO A 248 -33.07 79.40 -105.36
C PRO A 248 -32.39 80.76 -105.09
N ASN A 249 -31.38 80.79 -104.21
CA ASN A 249 -30.15 81.62 -104.32
C ASN A 249 -29.29 81.50 -103.05
N TYR A 250 -28.06 80.97 -103.10
CA TYR A 250 -26.76 81.60 -103.44
C TYR A 250 -26.03 82.30 -102.27
N ASN A 251 -24.97 81.64 -101.80
CA ASN A 251 -23.62 82.12 -101.45
C ASN A 251 -23.41 83.46 -100.68
N LYS A 252 -22.84 83.39 -99.46
CA LYS A 252 -21.49 83.92 -99.07
C LYS A 252 -21.30 84.03 -97.55
N ALA A 253 -20.14 83.56 -97.06
CA ALA A 253 -19.26 84.11 -95.99
C ALA A 253 -18.70 82.97 -95.11
N LYS A 254 -17.43 82.53 -95.27
CA LYS A 254 -16.13 83.10 -94.80
C LYS A 254 -15.69 82.59 -93.41
N LYS A 255 -14.66 81.71 -93.45
CA LYS A 255 -13.41 81.62 -92.65
C LYS A 255 -13.48 81.59 -91.10
N PHE A 256 -12.75 80.63 -90.50
CA PHE A 256 -11.70 80.76 -89.45
C PHE A 256 -11.55 79.39 -88.72
N THR A 257 -10.47 78.63 -88.99
CA THR A 257 -9.27 78.36 -88.17
C THR A 257 -9.23 76.99 -87.49
N THR A 258 -8.25 76.21 -87.92
CA THR A 258 -7.67 75.01 -87.30
C THR A 258 -6.66 75.39 -86.21
N ILE A 259 -6.80 74.88 -84.98
CA ILE A 259 -5.69 74.67 -84.01
C ILE A 259 -6.01 73.39 -83.18
N PRO A 260 -5.02 72.51 -82.91
CA PRO A 260 -5.20 71.19 -82.32
C PRO A 260 -5.13 71.21 -80.79
N LEU A 261 -5.70 70.19 -80.13
CA LEU A 261 -5.58 70.00 -78.68
C LEU A 261 -4.64 68.81 -78.38
N SER A 262 -3.34 69.09 -78.49
CA SER A 262 -2.28 68.35 -77.83
C SER A 262 -2.15 68.85 -76.38
N GLU A 263 -2.10 67.92 -75.44
CA GLU A 263 -1.33 67.96 -74.18
C GLU A 263 -1.41 69.21 -73.28
N ALA A 264 -1.96 69.00 -72.08
CA ALA A 264 -1.46 69.63 -70.85
C ALA A 264 -1.18 68.52 -69.83
N ILE A 265 0.11 68.24 -69.62
CA ILE A 265 0.67 67.43 -68.54
C ILE A 265 1.10 68.42 -67.42
N ILE A 266 1.15 67.91 -66.17
CA ILE A 266 2.03 68.27 -65.03
C ILE A 266 1.36 68.96 -63.83
N ALA A 267 1.07 68.08 -62.83
CA ALA A 267 1.52 68.08 -61.43
C ALA A 267 1.14 69.18 -60.42
N LEU A 268 1.26 68.73 -59.15
CA LEU A 268 1.25 69.42 -57.85
C LEU A 268 -0.14 69.56 -57.21
N ASP A 269 -0.32 69.36 -55.92
CA ASP A 269 0.41 68.67 -54.86
C ASP A 269 -0.56 68.69 -53.65
N GLU A 270 -0.30 67.85 -52.66
CA GLU A 270 -0.65 68.06 -51.25
C GLU A 270 -2.05 68.61 -50.90
N GLN A 271 -2.97 67.74 -50.50
CA GLN A 271 -3.77 67.96 -49.28
C GLN A 271 -4.06 66.63 -48.58
N TYR A 272 -3.10 66.20 -47.75
CA TYR A 272 -3.35 65.36 -46.57
C TYR A 272 -4.13 66.18 -45.53
N PRO A 273 -5.21 65.65 -44.94
CA PRO A 273 -5.57 65.91 -43.55
C PRO A 273 -5.36 64.63 -42.71
N PRO A 274 -5.30 64.77 -41.37
CA PRO A 274 -4.24 64.19 -40.58
C PRO A 274 -4.50 62.75 -40.13
N GLU A 275 -3.41 61.98 -40.04
CA GLU A 275 -3.23 60.99 -38.98
C GLU A 275 -3.41 61.69 -37.63
N ASN A 276 -4.56 61.51 -36.98
CA ASN A 276 -4.68 61.34 -35.54
C ASN A 276 -6.15 61.26 -35.14
N GLN A 277 -6.52 60.09 -34.61
CA GLN A 277 -7.52 59.83 -33.56
C GLN A 277 -8.32 58.57 -33.88
N TYR A 278 -7.67 57.42 -33.80
CA TYR A 278 -8.36 56.18 -33.40
C TYR A 278 -7.34 55.25 -32.72
N ASN A 279 -6.84 55.71 -31.57
CA ASN A 279 -6.08 54.89 -30.61
C ASN A 279 -6.51 55.26 -29.18
N GLN A 280 -7.81 55.18 -28.91
CA GLN A 280 -8.33 55.31 -27.54
C GLN A 280 -9.41 54.26 -27.18
N GLU A 281 -9.52 53.18 -27.95
CA GLU A 281 -10.35 52.01 -27.57
C GLU A 281 -9.54 50.72 -27.37
N ASN A 282 -8.20 50.76 -27.52
CA ASN A 282 -7.35 49.57 -27.35
C ASN A 282 -6.63 49.45 -25.99
N GLU A 283 -6.69 50.47 -25.12
CA GLU A 283 -6.10 50.37 -23.76
C GLU A 283 -7.09 49.86 -22.70
N GLN A 284 -8.40 49.95 -22.93
CA GLN A 284 -9.39 49.35 -22.01
C GLN A 284 -9.57 47.84 -22.23
N ASN A 285 -9.34 47.32 -23.44
CA ASN A 285 -9.42 45.87 -23.69
C ASN A 285 -8.17 45.07 -23.26
N GLN A 286 -7.00 45.70 -23.12
CA GLN A 286 -5.81 45.06 -22.52
C GLN A 286 -5.87 44.98 -20.99
N GLN A 287 -6.57 45.90 -20.30
CA GLN A 287 -6.74 45.79 -18.84
C GLN A 287 -7.76 44.73 -18.44
N VAL A 288 -8.77 44.44 -19.28
CA VAL A 288 -9.75 43.37 -19.00
C VAL A 288 -9.16 41.97 -19.23
N GLN A 289 -8.30 41.79 -20.24
CA GLN A 289 -7.59 40.52 -20.45
C GLN A 289 -6.55 40.23 -19.36
N ASN A 290 -5.83 41.25 -18.88
CA ASN A 290 -4.84 41.08 -17.80
C ASN A 290 -5.46 40.76 -16.43
N ASN A 291 -6.71 41.17 -16.17
CA ASN A 291 -7.41 40.80 -14.94
C ASN A 291 -7.95 39.36 -15.00
N TYR A 292 -8.34 38.87 -16.18
CA TYR A 292 -8.85 37.50 -16.34
C TYR A 292 -7.74 36.42 -16.23
N GLU A 293 -6.51 36.74 -16.63
CA GLU A 293 -5.36 35.83 -16.45
C GLU A 293 -4.85 35.81 -15.00
N ARG A 294 -4.89 36.96 -14.31
CA ARG A 294 -4.47 37.06 -12.90
C ARG A 294 -5.41 36.26 -11.96
N ASP A 295 -6.71 36.22 -12.25
CA ASP A 295 -7.66 35.41 -11.48
C ASP A 295 -7.52 33.90 -11.74
N LYS A 296 -7.13 33.49 -12.96
CA LYS A 296 -6.83 32.08 -13.28
C LYS A 296 -5.56 31.57 -12.60
N GLU A 297 -4.51 32.39 -12.51
CA GLU A 297 -3.30 32.00 -11.76
C GLU A 297 -3.57 31.89 -10.26
N SER A 298 -4.45 32.73 -9.70
CA SER A 298 -4.87 32.64 -8.30
C SER A 298 -5.61 31.33 -7.98
N GLU A 299 -6.50 30.86 -8.87
CA GLU A 299 -7.19 29.58 -8.68
C GLU A 299 -6.26 28.37 -8.84
N LEU A 300 -5.32 28.40 -9.80
CA LEU A 300 -4.31 27.35 -9.97
C LEU A 300 -3.38 27.24 -8.74
N TYR A 301 -3.03 28.35 -8.11
CA TYR A 301 -2.22 28.35 -6.88
C TYR A 301 -2.99 27.77 -5.67
N LYS A 302 -4.31 28.00 -5.60
CA LYS A 302 -5.18 27.40 -4.56
C LYS A 302 -5.34 25.88 -4.73
N LEU A 303 -5.42 25.40 -5.97
CA LEU A 303 -5.51 23.95 -6.26
C LEU A 303 -4.16 23.23 -6.01
N SER A 304 -3.04 23.90 -6.28
CA SER A 304 -1.69 23.39 -5.97
C SER A 304 -1.46 23.18 -4.46
N ASN A 305 -1.91 24.12 -3.62
CA ASN A 305 -1.71 24.03 -2.17
C ASN A 305 -2.62 22.99 -1.47
N HIS A 306 -3.79 22.66 -2.04
CA HIS A 306 -4.61 21.56 -1.48
C HIS A 306 -4.05 20.16 -1.78
N SER A 307 -3.15 20.02 -2.75
CA SER A 307 -2.43 18.77 -3.03
C SER A 307 -1.36 18.49 -1.97
N SER A 308 -0.61 19.52 -1.55
CA SER A 308 0.48 19.37 -0.57
C SER A 308 -0.02 19.15 0.86
N GLU A 309 -1.12 19.79 1.27
CA GLU A 309 -1.74 19.54 2.59
C GLU A 309 -2.29 18.11 2.73
N ASN A 310 -2.84 17.55 1.65
CA ASN A 310 -3.34 16.16 1.66
C ASN A 310 -2.20 15.14 1.72
N GLN A 311 -1.04 15.41 1.09
CA GLN A 311 0.14 14.55 1.23
C GLN A 311 0.70 14.57 2.66
N GLN A 312 0.66 15.72 3.33
CA GLN A 312 1.14 15.85 4.71
C GLN A 312 0.23 15.10 5.71
N TYR A 313 -1.09 15.13 5.51
CA TYR A 313 -2.03 14.33 6.32
C TYR A 313 -1.84 12.82 6.12
N LYS A 314 -1.56 12.38 4.89
CA LYS A 314 -1.31 10.97 4.56
C LYS A 314 -0.05 10.45 5.27
N GLN A 315 1.06 11.19 5.21
CA GLN A 315 2.30 10.84 5.93
C GLN A 315 2.11 10.80 7.46
N GLN A 316 1.36 11.74 8.04
CA GLN A 316 1.10 11.71 9.49
C GLN A 316 0.23 10.52 9.92
N SER A 317 -0.70 10.08 9.07
CA SER A 317 -1.54 8.90 9.33
C SER A 317 -0.72 7.59 9.30
N GLU A 318 0.25 7.49 8.39
CA GLU A 318 1.15 6.34 8.29
C GLU A 318 2.07 6.23 9.50
N ILE A 319 2.66 7.34 9.95
CA ILE A 319 3.50 7.39 11.16
C ILE A 319 2.71 6.95 12.40
N ARG A 320 1.47 7.44 12.57
CA ARG A 320 0.60 7.01 13.69
C ARG A 320 0.26 5.53 13.62
N SER A 321 0.05 4.98 12.41
CA SER A 321 -0.23 3.56 12.23
C SER A 321 0.97 2.68 12.61
N TYR A 322 2.19 3.14 12.33
CA TYR A 322 3.43 2.45 12.64
C TYR A 322 3.67 2.40 14.16
N ASP A 323 3.45 3.51 14.86
CA ASP A 323 3.59 3.59 16.32
C ASP A 323 2.58 2.70 17.07
N VAL A 324 1.35 2.59 16.55
CA VAL A 324 0.33 1.69 17.12
C VAL A 324 0.71 0.22 16.93
N ARG A 325 1.31 -0.15 15.78
CA ARG A 325 1.79 -1.53 15.54
C ARG A 325 2.99 -1.86 16.43
N LYS A 326 3.92 -0.92 16.60
CA LYS A 326 5.09 -1.06 17.48
C LYS A 326 4.71 -1.23 18.96
N LYS A 327 3.74 -0.44 19.46
CA LYS A 327 3.22 -0.59 20.84
C LYS A 327 2.47 -1.90 21.10
N ARG A 328 1.96 -2.55 20.05
CA ARG A 328 1.25 -3.83 20.15
C ARG A 328 2.16 -5.06 19.98
N GLY A 329 3.48 -4.87 19.80
CA GLY A 329 4.41 -5.98 19.57
C GLY A 329 4.12 -6.75 18.28
N LEU A 330 3.51 -6.10 17.30
CA LEU A 330 3.14 -6.68 16.00
C LEU A 330 4.17 -6.39 14.89
N CYS A 331 5.30 -5.78 15.25
CA CYS A 331 6.45 -5.66 14.37
C CYS A 331 7.39 -6.83 14.70
N ASN A 332 7.42 -7.83 13.80
CA ASN A 332 8.44 -8.87 13.78
C ASN A 332 9.80 -8.28 13.39
#